data_AF-A0A147KCP1-F1
#
_entry.id   AF-A0A147KCP1-F1
#
_cell.length_a   1.000
_cell.length_b   1.000
_cell.length_c   1.000
_cell.angle_alpha   90.00
_cell.angle_beta   90.00
_cell.angle_gamma   90.00
#
_symmetry.space_group_name_H-M   'P 1'
#
loop_
_entity.id
_entity.type
_entity.pdbx_description
1 polymer ?
#
loop_
_entity_poly.entity_id
_entity_poly.type
_entity_poly.pdbx_seq_one_letter_code
_entity_poly.pdbx_strand_id
1 'polypeptide(L)'
;MERQLKRRKYLAEAETLEQYVRQLQRSMDDFQDSAVLFQTAHRDYTPGWTGQARDAYESTISELEKSESIVHTVYEELVAEVHEEMDRLRSKAEGLR
;
A
#
# COMPACT_ATOMS: atom_id res chain seq x y z
N MET A 1 6.36 -33.23 20.31
CA MET A 1 5.72 -33.14 18.99
C MET A 1 4.86 -31.87 18.86
N GLU A 2 3.97 -31.58 19.80
CA GLU A 2 3.09 -30.39 19.77
C GLU A 2 3.82 -29.04 19.68
N ARG A 3 4.88 -28.82 20.48
CA ARG A 3 5.69 -27.58 20.41
C ARG A 3 6.30 -27.33 19.03
N GLN A 4 6.82 -28.38 18.38
CA GLN A 4 7.41 -28.28 17.05
C GLN A 4 6.35 -27.97 15.98
N LEU A 5 5.16 -28.56 16.08
CA LEU A 5 4.04 -28.25 15.19
C LEU A 5 3.60 -26.78 15.34
N LYS A 6 3.47 -26.31 16.59
CA LYS A 6 3.09 -24.92 16.89
C LYS A 6 4.13 -23.92 16.39
N ARG A 7 5.42 -24.23 16.56
CA ARG A 7 6.53 -23.44 16.00
C ARG A 7 6.45 -23.34 14.48
N ARG A 8 6.25 -24.47 13.79
CA ARG A 8 6.11 -24.51 12.32
C ARG A 8 4.91 -23.69 11.85
N LYS A 9 3.80 -23.77 12.56
CA LYS A 9 2.59 -22.98 12.27
C LYS A 9 2.89 -21.47 12.30
N TYR A 10 3.52 -20.95 13.36
CA TYR A 10 3.85 -19.53 13.45
C TYR A 10 4.81 -19.06 12.35
N LEU A 11 5.78 -19.88 11.98
CA LEU A 11 6.69 -19.55 10.88
C LEU A 11 5.97 -19.51 9.52
N ALA A 12 5.07 -20.46 9.27
CA ALA A 12 4.28 -20.50 8.03
C ALA A 12 3.31 -19.31 7.93
N GLU A 13 2.69 -18.91 9.05
CA GLU A 13 1.85 -17.70 9.11
C GLU A 13 2.68 -16.45 8.80
N ALA A 14 3.89 -16.30 9.38
CA ALA A 14 4.76 -15.17 9.10
C ALA A 14 5.23 -15.13 7.63
N GLU A 15 5.52 -16.29 7.03
CA GLU A 15 5.89 -16.39 5.61
C GLU A 15 4.72 -16.00 4.68
N THR A 16 3.49 -16.38 5.04
CA THR A 16 2.29 -15.96 4.32
C THR A 16 2.11 -14.45 4.35
N LEU A 17 2.31 -13.83 5.52
CA LEU A 17 2.26 -12.37 5.66
C LEU A 17 3.36 -11.67 4.84
N GLU A 18 4.56 -12.24 4.77
CA GLU A 18 5.63 -11.70 3.94
C GLU A 18 5.27 -11.71 2.44
N GLN A 19 4.60 -12.76 1.97
CA GLN A 19 4.10 -12.82 0.60
C GLN A 19 3.00 -11.78 0.35
N TYR A 20 2.16 -11.51 1.36
CA TYR A 20 1.12 -10.48 1.29
C TYR A 20 1.72 -9.07 1.18
N VAL A 21 2.76 -8.74 1.96
CA VAL A 21 3.48 -7.45 1.84
C VAL A 21 4.04 -7.25 0.43
N ARG A 22 4.62 -8.29 -0.18
CA ARG A 22 5.11 -8.21 -1.57
C ARG A 22 4.00 -7.99 -2.59
N GLN A 23 2.79 -8.48 -2.32
CA GLN A 23 1.62 -8.20 -3.17
C GLN A 23 1.18 -6.75 -3.01
N LEU A 24 1.10 -6.24 -1.79
CA LEU A 24 0.78 -4.83 -1.52
C LEU A 24 1.79 -3.89 -2.20
N GLN A 25 3.08 -4.20 -2.12
CA GLN A 25 4.14 -3.43 -2.79
C GLN A 25 3.89 -3.32 -4.29
N ARG A 26 3.63 -4.45 -4.97
CA ARG A 26 3.33 -4.43 -6.41
C ARG A 26 2.08 -3.62 -6.76
N SER A 27 1.01 -3.78 -5.98
CA SER A 27 -0.20 -2.97 -6.18
C SER A 27 0.05 -1.48 -5.99
N MET A 28 0.96 -1.12 -5.06
CA MET A 28 1.33 0.28 -4.81
C MET A 28 2.21 0.83 -5.92
N ASP A 29 3.13 0.03 -6.48
CA ASP A 29 3.94 0.40 -7.63
C ASP A 29 3.03 0.68 -8.85
N ASP A 30 2.08 -0.21 -9.15
CA ASP A 30 1.11 -0.03 -10.25
C ASP A 30 0.24 1.23 -10.05
N PHE A 31 -0.13 1.52 -8.80
CA PHE A 31 -0.89 2.72 -8.43
C PHE A 31 -0.07 3.99 -8.66
N GLN A 32 1.19 4.01 -8.23
CA GLN A 32 2.10 5.16 -8.42
C GLN A 32 2.38 5.42 -9.90
N ASP A 33 2.61 4.38 -10.69
CA ASP A 33 2.80 4.50 -12.14
C ASP A 33 1.57 5.16 -12.80
N SER A 34 0.38 4.76 -12.37
CA SER A 34 -0.88 5.34 -12.84
C SER A 34 -1.05 6.80 -12.44
N ALA A 35 -0.69 7.15 -11.20
CA ALA A 35 -0.73 8.53 -10.70
C ALA A 35 0.24 9.44 -11.47
N VAL A 36 1.47 8.98 -11.73
CA VAL A 36 2.47 9.71 -12.51
C VAL A 36 2.01 9.93 -13.95
N LEU A 37 1.43 8.90 -14.58
CA LEU A 37 0.87 9.00 -15.93
C LEU A 37 -0.24 10.06 -15.98
N PHE A 38 -1.13 10.04 -14.99
CA PHE A 38 -2.22 11.00 -14.89
C PHE A 38 -1.71 12.44 -14.70
N GLN A 39 -0.79 12.66 -13.77
CA GLN A 39 -0.19 13.98 -13.52
C GLN A 39 0.53 14.53 -14.76
N THR A 40 1.19 13.66 -15.51
CA THR A 40 1.82 14.02 -16.79
C THR A 40 0.78 14.47 -17.81
N ALA A 41 -0.29 13.69 -18.00
CA ALA A 41 -1.37 14.05 -18.91
C ALA A 41 -2.06 15.36 -18.48
N HIS A 42 -2.33 15.53 -17.19
CA HIS A 42 -2.88 16.76 -16.63
C HIS A 42 -2.00 17.97 -17.02
N ARG A 43 -0.70 17.90 -16.76
CA ARG A 43 0.25 18.99 -17.07
C ARG A 43 0.31 19.30 -18.57
N ASP A 44 0.25 18.29 -19.42
CA ASP A 44 0.47 18.46 -20.86
C ASP A 44 -0.77 19.01 -21.59
N TYR A 45 -1.99 18.68 -21.13
CA TYR A 45 -3.23 19.01 -21.86
C TYR A 45 -4.03 20.20 -21.30
N THR A 46 -3.80 20.59 -20.05
CA THR A 46 -4.59 21.64 -19.37
C THR A 46 -4.09 23.09 -19.48
N PRO A 47 -2.85 23.43 -19.90
CA PRO A 47 -2.37 24.80 -19.89
C PRO A 47 -3.23 25.81 -20.66
N GLY A 48 -3.91 25.36 -21.72
CA GLY A 48 -4.80 26.20 -22.54
C GLY A 48 -6.26 26.25 -22.07
N TRP A 49 -6.63 25.52 -21.02
CA TRP A 49 -8.01 25.49 -20.54
C TRP A 49 -8.31 26.76 -19.74
N THR A 50 -9.55 27.26 -19.82
CA THR A 50 -9.98 28.47 -19.12
C THR A 50 -11.47 28.41 -18.78
N GLY A 51 -11.90 29.20 -17.80
CA GLY A 51 -13.31 29.35 -17.42
C GLY A 51 -13.82 28.20 -16.54
N GLN A 52 -15.13 28.15 -16.33
CA GLN A 52 -15.76 27.26 -15.34
C GLN A 52 -15.44 25.77 -15.54
N ALA A 53 -15.23 25.31 -16.78
CA ALA A 53 -14.86 23.92 -17.05
C ALA A 53 -13.47 23.58 -16.49
N ARG A 54 -12.53 24.53 -16.51
CA ARG A 54 -11.22 24.38 -15.88
C ARG A 54 -11.35 24.34 -14.36
N ASP A 55 -12.09 25.27 -13.78
CA ASP A 55 -12.25 25.33 -12.32
C ASP A 55 -12.88 24.03 -11.77
N ALA A 56 -13.90 23.51 -12.46
CA ALA A 56 -14.51 22.23 -12.11
C ALA A 56 -13.53 21.06 -12.23
N TYR A 57 -12.73 21.04 -13.31
CA TYR A 57 -11.72 20.02 -13.52
C TYR A 57 -10.61 20.07 -12.44
N GLU A 58 -10.06 21.26 -12.13
CA GLU A 58 -9.04 21.44 -11.09
C GLU A 58 -9.58 21.04 -9.69
N SER A 59 -10.87 21.28 -9.41
CA SER A 59 -11.51 20.78 -8.19
C SER A 59 -11.49 19.25 -8.12
N THR A 60 -11.80 18.56 -9.22
CA THR A 60 -11.71 17.10 -9.30
C THR A 60 -10.27 16.60 -9.14
N ILE A 61 -9.28 17.31 -9.70
CA ILE A 61 -7.86 16.98 -9.48
C ILE A 61 -7.50 17.05 -8.00
N SER A 62 -7.90 18.10 -7.29
CA SER A 62 -7.63 18.23 -5.86
C SER A 62 -8.27 17.10 -5.03
N GLU A 63 -9.45 16.63 -5.41
CA GLU A 63 -10.08 15.46 -4.78
C GLU A 63 -9.31 14.17 -5.06
N LEU A 64 -8.83 13.99 -6.29
CA LEU A 64 -7.99 12.85 -6.66
C LEU A 64 -6.66 12.84 -5.90
N GLU A 65 -5.98 13.97 -5.77
CA GLU A 65 -4.73 14.11 -5.00
C GLU A 65 -4.94 13.78 -3.51
N LYS A 66 -6.08 14.20 -2.94
CA LYS A 66 -6.45 13.81 -1.56
C LYS A 66 -6.67 12.30 -1.44
N SER A 67 -7.37 11.71 -2.41
CA SER A 67 -7.58 10.27 -2.44
C SER A 67 -6.27 9.51 -2.59
N GLU A 68 -5.33 10.00 -3.42
CA GLU A 68 -3.99 9.46 -3.58
C GLU A 68 -3.23 9.48 -2.24
N SER A 69 -3.24 10.61 -1.54
CA SER A 69 -2.62 10.73 -0.21
C SER A 69 -3.22 9.76 0.80
N ILE A 70 -4.54 9.55 0.80
CA ILE A 70 -5.20 8.58 1.69
C ILE A 70 -4.76 7.15 1.38
N VAL A 71 -4.66 6.78 0.10
CA VAL A 71 -4.18 5.46 -0.32
C VAL A 71 -2.75 5.23 0.18
N HIS A 72 -1.86 6.22 0.04
CA HIS A 72 -0.51 6.17 0.59
C HIS A 72 -0.50 5.94 2.10
N THR A 73 -1.26 6.72 2.88
CA THR A 73 -1.33 6.56 4.34
C THR A 73 -1.82 5.17 4.73
N VAL A 74 -2.91 4.70 4.13
CA VAL A 74 -3.48 3.38 4.43
C VAL A 74 -2.51 2.26 4.06
N TYR A 75 -1.78 2.39 2.95
CA TYR A 75 -0.75 1.43 2.56
C TYR A 75 0.39 1.37 3.60
N GLU A 76 0.90 2.51 4.04
CA GLU A 76 1.98 2.59 5.03
C GLU A 76 1.55 1.99 6.39
N GLU A 77 0.34 2.34 6.85
CA GLU A 77 -0.24 1.79 8.09
C GLU A 77 -0.39 0.27 8.00
N LEU A 78 -0.98 -0.23 6.91
CA LEU A 78 -1.18 -1.66 6.71
C LEU A 78 0.14 -2.44 6.66
N VAL A 79 1.15 -1.92 5.95
CA VAL A 79 2.47 -2.56 5.87
C VAL A 79 3.13 -2.59 7.24
N ALA A 80 3.02 -1.51 8.03
CA ALA A 80 3.55 -1.45 9.39
C ALA A 80 2.88 -2.49 10.31
N GLU A 81 1.54 -2.57 10.31
CA GLU A 81 0.79 -3.56 11.10
C GLU A 81 1.13 -5.01 10.73
N VAL A 82 1.28 -5.30 9.44
CA VAL A 82 1.65 -6.64 8.98
C VAL A 82 3.06 -7.01 9.43
N HIS A 83 4.01 -6.07 9.36
CA HIS A 83 5.37 -6.29 9.88
C HIS A 83 5.37 -6.54 11.39
N GLU A 84 4.56 -5.80 12.17
CA GLU A 84 4.45 -6.01 13.61
C GLU A 84 3.93 -7.43 13.95
N GLU A 85 2.88 -7.89 13.27
CA GLU A 85 2.37 -9.26 13.51
C GLU A 85 3.36 -10.33 13.03
N MET A 86 4.11 -10.10 11.94
CA MET A 86 5.20 -10.99 11.52
C MET A 86 6.27 -11.13 12.62
N ASP A 87 6.71 -10.03 13.19
CA ASP A 87 7.71 -10.03 14.27
C ASP A 87 7.18 -10.71 15.53
N ARG A 88 5.90 -10.49 15.86
CA ARG A 88 5.22 -11.19 16.95
C ARG A 88 5.15 -12.71 16.71
N LEU A 89 4.84 -13.15 15.50
CA LEU A 89 4.81 -14.58 15.13
C LEU A 89 6.20 -15.22 15.20
N ARG A 90 7.22 -14.53 14.68
CA ARG A 90 8.61 -14.96 14.77
C ARG A 90 9.06 -15.09 16.23
N SER A 91 8.75 -14.10 17.06
CA SER A 91 9.04 -14.13 18.50
C SER A 91 8.36 -15.31 19.22
N LYS A 92 7.08 -15.58 18.91
CA LYS A 92 6.36 -16.76 19.44
C LYS A 92 7.02 -18.07 18.99
N ALA A 93 7.51 -18.15 17.75
CA ALA A 93 8.21 -19.32 17.23
C ALA A 93 9.58 -19.54 17.89
N GLU A 94 10.29 -18.47 18.23
CA GLU A 94 11.56 -18.52 18.94
C GLU A 94 11.41 -18.97 20.40
N GLY A 95 10.36 -18.51 21.09
CA GLY A 95 10.03 -18.98 22.44
C GLY A 95 9.61 -20.45 22.53
N LEU A 96 9.45 -21.13 21.37
CA LEU A 96 9.17 -22.55 21.26
C LEU A 96 10.38 -23.38 20.79
N ARG A 97 11.56 -22.77 20.64
CA ARG A 97 12.83 -23.50 20.45
C ARG A 97 13.14 -24.36 21.68
#